data_AF-A0AA37XHE0-F1
#
_entry.id   AF-A0AA37XHE0-F1
#
_cell.length_a   1.000
_cell.length_b   1.000
_cell.length_c   1.000
_cell.angle_alpha   90.00
_cell.angle_beta   90.00
_cell.angle_gamma   90.00
#
_symmetry.space_group_name_H-M   'P 1'
#
loop_
_entity.id
_entity.type
_entity.pdbx_description
1 polymer ?
#
loop_
_entity_poly.entity_id
_entity_poly.type
_entity_poly.pdbx_seq_one_letter_code
_entity_poly.pdbx_strand_id
1 'polypeptide(L)'
;MGTLTSCLTRPTLTRMSAYPDYLPLGPAPRPTSGEELHARVVATARQQGFGGAFEAGMEAILAGTTIVLDGDDVASAAVDATGVVIPESALTSTDAHDTADLADSANLENLPAVVGETPGILRVGTFRAHPLTVADVAIDVDAEVRDLPIRWIDAADGSVGVEPLPPTEAAPVTGHLRISAPQQAVVDAVRRIATAQAAAQGLTLVRLDVELTSVGPREVSLRAEAKLRRGILSASAHATGRASVDDALVLRFADVSLGSANPIVAGLLAVARGRVREATARPIDLAEQLPPGVRVSGVQLEAGEHLRLSARLS
;
A
#
# COMPACT_ATOMS: atom_id res chain seq x y z
N MET A 1 19.37 -38.81 -42.30
CA MET A 1 18.51 -39.05 -41.12
C MET A 1 19.33 -38.71 -39.89
N GLY A 2 18.85 -37.77 -39.07
CA GLY A 2 19.56 -37.35 -37.85
C GLY A 2 19.29 -35.89 -37.51
N THR A 3 18.03 -35.57 -37.25
CA THR A 3 17.57 -34.25 -36.77
C THR A 3 17.98 -34.11 -35.30
N LEU A 4 18.88 -33.17 -34.98
CA LEU A 4 19.16 -32.78 -33.60
C LEU A 4 18.27 -31.59 -33.24
N THR A 5 17.18 -31.91 -32.55
CA THR A 5 16.38 -30.99 -31.76
C THR A 5 17.12 -30.73 -30.46
N SER A 6 17.56 -29.50 -30.20
CA SER A 6 17.98 -29.09 -28.86
C SER A 6 17.23 -27.83 -28.46
N CYS A 7 16.48 -27.97 -27.38
CA CYS A 7 15.59 -27.01 -26.79
C CYS A 7 16.31 -25.70 -26.42
N LEU A 8 15.73 -24.58 -26.84
CA LEU A 8 16.01 -23.26 -26.31
C LEU A 8 15.41 -23.17 -24.90
N THR A 9 16.29 -23.14 -23.90
CA THR A 9 15.97 -22.73 -22.53
C THR A 9 15.34 -21.33 -22.57
N ARG A 10 14.07 -21.23 -22.16
CA ARG A 10 13.42 -19.93 -21.94
C ARG A 10 14.10 -19.25 -20.74
N PRO A 11 14.50 -17.97 -20.84
CA PRO A 11 14.94 -17.22 -19.68
C PRO A 11 13.74 -17.04 -18.74
N THR A 12 13.89 -17.47 -17.49
CA THR A 12 12.98 -17.15 -16.39
C THR A 12 12.92 -15.63 -16.30
N LEU A 13 11.75 -15.06 -16.58
CA LEU A 13 11.48 -13.65 -16.32
C LEU A 13 11.62 -13.42 -14.82
N THR A 14 12.71 -12.81 -14.41
CA THR A 14 12.91 -12.24 -13.07
C THR A 14 11.73 -11.32 -12.78
N ARG A 15 10.77 -11.80 -12.00
CA ARG A 15 9.77 -10.94 -11.37
C ARG A 15 10.52 -10.16 -10.29
N MET A 16 10.76 -8.89 -10.55
CA MET A 16 11.02 -7.93 -9.47
C MET A 16 9.70 -7.70 -8.75
N SER A 17 9.30 -8.65 -7.89
CA SER A 17 8.37 -8.36 -6.81
C SER A 17 9.20 -7.82 -5.66
N ALA A 18 8.75 -6.75 -5.00
CA ALA A 18 9.41 -6.20 -3.82
C ALA A 18 9.26 -7.09 -2.57
N TYR A 19 8.66 -8.27 -2.71
CA TYR A 19 8.45 -9.24 -1.64
C TYR A 19 9.50 -10.36 -1.72
N PRO A 20 10.04 -10.82 -0.56
CA PRO A 20 10.83 -12.03 -0.54
C PRO A 20 10.02 -13.22 -1.03
N ASP A 21 10.69 -14.17 -1.69
CA ASP A 21 10.05 -15.37 -2.25
C ASP A 21 9.29 -16.17 -1.17
N TYR A 22 9.71 -16.08 0.10
CA TYR A 22 8.95 -16.55 1.26
C TYR A 22 9.27 -15.76 2.53
N LEU A 23 8.37 -15.78 3.51
CA LEU A 23 8.59 -15.22 4.85
C LEU A 23 9.35 -16.26 5.70
N PRO A 24 10.61 -16.00 6.11
CA PRO A 24 11.32 -16.92 7.00
C PRO A 24 10.69 -16.90 8.40
N LEU A 25 10.50 -18.08 9.00
CA LEU A 25 9.88 -18.27 10.33
C LEU A 25 10.88 -18.87 11.34
N GLY A 26 12.17 -18.85 11.03
CA GLY A 26 13.24 -19.37 11.88
C GLY A 26 13.45 -20.88 11.74
N PRO A 27 14.07 -21.54 12.73
CA PRO A 27 14.50 -22.95 12.62
C PRO A 27 13.33 -23.94 12.65
N ALA A 28 13.53 -25.10 12.04
CA ALA A 28 12.65 -26.26 12.21
C ALA A 28 12.56 -26.72 13.68
N PRO A 29 11.47 -27.40 14.09
CA PRO A 29 10.32 -27.85 13.30
C PRO A 29 9.36 -26.70 12.92
N ARG A 30 8.42 -26.99 12.03
CA ARG A 30 7.31 -26.08 11.67
C ARG A 30 6.46 -25.75 12.91
N PRO A 31 5.90 -24.54 13.00
CA PRO A 31 5.06 -24.17 14.13
C PRO A 31 3.82 -25.06 14.19
N THR A 32 3.52 -25.57 15.38
CA THR A 32 2.40 -26.50 15.61
C THR A 32 1.20 -25.83 16.28
N SER A 33 1.36 -24.57 16.68
CA SER A 33 0.30 -23.74 17.25
C SER A 33 0.31 -22.35 16.64
N GLY A 34 -0.85 -21.68 16.68
CA GLY A 34 -0.98 -20.31 16.19
C GLY A 34 -0.16 -19.30 16.99
N GLU A 35 0.02 -19.53 18.30
CA GLU A 35 0.88 -18.71 19.17
C GLU A 35 2.34 -18.82 18.75
N GLU A 36 2.82 -20.02 18.43
CA GLU A 36 4.19 -20.24 17.96
C GLU A 36 4.43 -19.57 16.60
N LEU A 37 3.49 -19.71 15.67
CA LEU A 37 3.55 -19.04 14.37
C LEU A 37 3.56 -17.52 14.54
N HIS A 38 2.69 -16.97 15.37
CA HIS A 38 2.63 -15.54 15.67
C HIS A 38 3.96 -15.03 16.25
N ALA A 39 4.52 -15.72 17.24
CA ALA A 39 5.81 -15.35 17.84
C ALA A 39 6.95 -15.34 16.80
N ARG A 40 6.95 -16.30 15.87
CA ARG A 40 7.93 -16.36 14.77
C ARG A 40 7.74 -15.22 13.77
N VAL A 41 6.51 -14.89 13.40
CA VAL A 41 6.21 -13.73 12.54
C VAL A 41 6.68 -12.43 13.19
N VAL A 42 6.43 -12.24 14.49
CA VAL A 42 6.91 -11.06 15.25
C VAL A 42 8.43 -11.01 15.29
N ALA A 43 9.10 -12.15 15.53
CA ALA A 43 10.55 -12.21 15.55
C ALA A 43 11.15 -11.83 14.19
N THR A 44 10.60 -12.36 13.10
CA THR A 44 11.02 -12.00 11.73
C THR A 44 10.74 -10.53 11.44
N ALA A 45 9.57 -10.02 11.83
CA ALA A 45 9.22 -8.60 11.68
C ALA A 45 10.28 -7.67 12.27
N ARG A 46 10.69 -7.95 13.51
CA ARG A 46 11.71 -7.18 14.22
C ARG A 46 13.10 -7.31 13.62
N GLN A 47 13.50 -8.54 13.26
CA GLN A 47 14.83 -8.79 12.68
C GLN A 47 15.02 -8.11 11.33
N GLN A 48 13.94 -8.01 10.55
CA GLN A 48 13.94 -7.39 9.23
C GLN A 48 13.71 -5.88 9.27
N GLY A 49 13.51 -5.30 10.46
CA GLY A 49 13.14 -3.89 10.58
C GLY A 49 11.83 -3.57 9.85
N PHE A 50 10.93 -4.55 9.71
CA PHE A 50 9.63 -4.32 9.10
C PHE A 50 8.91 -3.23 9.89
N GLY A 51 8.70 -2.10 9.24
CA GLY A 51 8.17 -0.90 9.88
C GLY A 51 9.03 0.32 9.63
N GLY A 52 10.36 0.27 9.70
CA GLY A 52 11.20 1.47 9.59
C GLY A 52 10.67 2.62 10.47
N ALA A 53 10.33 3.77 9.85
CA ALA A 53 9.70 4.90 10.53
C ALA A 53 8.29 4.61 11.15
N PHE A 54 7.70 3.46 10.83
CA PHE A 54 6.41 2.94 11.31
C PHE A 54 6.56 1.84 12.39
N GLU A 55 7.75 1.57 12.92
CA GLU A 55 8.02 0.46 13.86
C GLU A 55 6.99 0.38 15.01
N ALA A 56 6.71 1.50 15.69
CA ALA A 56 5.73 1.54 16.79
C ALA A 56 4.31 1.16 16.35
N GLY A 57 3.91 1.56 15.13
CA GLY A 57 2.63 1.17 14.56
C GLY A 57 2.61 -0.31 14.20
N MET A 58 3.70 -0.82 13.60
CA MET A 58 3.84 -2.23 13.26
C MET A 58 3.80 -3.14 14.50
N GLU A 59 4.50 -2.77 15.57
CA GLU A 59 4.46 -3.48 16.85
C GLU A 59 3.03 -3.57 17.41
N ALA A 60 2.25 -2.49 17.33
CA ALA A 60 0.87 -2.49 17.77
C ALA A 60 -0.04 -3.38 16.89
N ILE A 61 0.16 -3.38 15.57
CA ILE A 61 -0.55 -4.26 14.62
C ILE A 61 -0.24 -5.74 14.92
N LEU A 62 1.04 -6.04 15.11
CA LEU A 62 1.50 -7.38 15.43
C LEU A 62 0.92 -7.86 16.77
N ALA A 63 0.86 -6.99 17.79
CA ALA A 63 0.24 -7.30 19.07
C ALA A 63 -1.27 -7.60 18.96
N GLY A 64 -1.97 -6.98 18.01
CA GLY A 64 -3.38 -7.23 17.70
C GLY A 64 -3.63 -8.43 16.78
N THR A 65 -2.59 -9.20 16.44
CA THR A 65 -2.71 -10.34 15.51
C THR A 65 -3.02 -11.63 16.26
N THR A 66 -4.04 -12.35 15.80
CA THR A 66 -4.43 -13.69 16.29
C THR A 66 -4.36 -14.69 15.14
N ILE A 67 -3.73 -15.84 15.38
CA ILE A 67 -3.60 -16.91 14.38
C ILE A 67 -4.11 -18.22 14.96
N VAL A 68 -4.85 -18.98 14.15
CA VAL A 68 -5.33 -20.32 14.48
C VAL A 68 -4.86 -21.28 13.39
N LEU A 69 -4.14 -22.33 13.80
CA LEU A 69 -3.68 -23.40 12.93
C LEU A 69 -4.61 -24.62 13.02
N ASP A 70 -4.73 -25.33 11.90
CA ASP A 70 -5.42 -26.60 11.75
C ASP A 70 -4.55 -27.54 10.89
N GLY A 71 -3.60 -28.22 11.53
CA GLY A 71 -2.58 -29.00 10.84
C GLY A 71 -1.64 -28.10 10.02
N ASP A 72 -1.55 -28.36 8.71
CA ASP A 72 -0.77 -27.55 7.76
C ASP A 72 -1.55 -26.30 7.29
N ASP A 73 -2.83 -26.16 7.66
CA ASP A 73 -3.65 -25.02 7.29
C ASP A 73 -3.63 -23.92 8.35
N VAL A 74 -3.75 -22.68 7.89
CA VAL A 74 -4.08 -21.54 8.74
C VAL A 74 -5.61 -21.37 8.71
N ALA A 75 -6.29 -21.89 9.73
CA ALA A 75 -7.74 -21.81 9.83
C ALA A 75 -8.23 -20.36 9.90
N SER A 76 -7.51 -19.50 10.63
CA SER A 76 -7.74 -18.06 10.58
C SER A 76 -6.50 -17.24 10.93
N ALA A 77 -6.35 -16.07 10.31
CA ALA A 77 -5.41 -15.04 10.70
C ALA A 77 -6.16 -13.70 10.78
N ALA A 78 -6.31 -13.16 11.99
CA ALA A 78 -7.01 -11.91 12.23
C ALA A 78 -6.05 -10.84 12.73
N VAL A 79 -5.97 -9.72 12.03
CA VAL A 79 -5.16 -8.56 12.39
C VAL A 79 -6.10 -7.43 12.79
N ASP A 80 -6.04 -7.02 14.06
CA ASP A 80 -6.73 -5.83 14.54
C ASP A 80 -5.72 -4.69 14.72
N ALA A 81 -5.81 -3.69 13.84
CA ALA A 81 -5.03 -2.47 13.85
C ALA A 81 -5.82 -1.27 14.40
N THR A 82 -6.92 -1.52 15.11
CA THR A 82 -7.75 -0.47 15.71
C THR A 82 -6.98 0.32 16.76
N GLY A 83 -7.02 1.65 16.66
CA GLY A 83 -6.32 2.56 17.56
C GLY A 83 -4.84 2.74 17.25
N VAL A 84 -4.31 2.07 16.22
CA VAL A 84 -2.93 2.27 15.77
C VAL A 84 -2.77 3.68 15.20
N VAL A 85 -1.65 4.33 15.52
CA VAL A 85 -1.33 5.68 15.05
C VAL A 85 -0.03 5.64 14.25
N ILE A 86 -0.12 6.12 13.02
CA ILE A 86 0.96 6.30 12.06
C ILE A 86 1.18 7.81 11.90
N PRO A 87 2.28 8.37 12.44
CA PRO A 87 2.54 9.81 12.39
C PRO A 87 2.93 10.27 10.98
N GLU A 88 2.67 11.54 10.67
CA GLU A 88 3.01 12.16 9.37
C GLU A 88 4.53 12.11 9.07
N SER A 89 5.38 12.16 10.10
CA SER A 89 6.83 12.02 9.97
C SER A 89 7.22 10.69 9.31
N ALA A 90 6.46 9.63 9.55
CA ALA A 90 6.74 8.32 8.97
C ALA A 90 6.43 8.27 7.47
N LEU A 91 5.50 9.11 6.97
CA LEU A 91 5.16 9.21 5.55
C LEU A 91 6.12 10.11 4.74
N THR A 92 6.76 11.06 5.42
CA THR A 92 7.61 12.10 4.81
C THR A 92 9.10 11.85 4.99
N SER A 93 9.46 10.79 5.72
CA SER A 93 10.82 10.28 5.84
C SER A 93 11.36 10.04 4.44
N THR A 94 12.24 10.94 3.99
CA THR A 94 12.82 10.92 2.64
C THR A 94 13.97 9.93 2.58
N ASP A 95 13.78 8.73 3.14
CA ASP A 95 14.63 7.57 2.87
C ASP A 95 14.28 6.93 1.51
N ALA A 96 13.44 7.62 0.73
CA ALA A 96 13.09 7.33 -0.66
C ALA A 96 14.20 7.73 -1.67
N HIS A 97 15.47 7.79 -1.26
CA HIS A 97 16.61 7.88 -2.20
C HIS A 97 17.74 6.89 -1.95
N ASP A 98 17.59 5.92 -1.04
CA ASP A 98 18.47 4.76 -1.02
C ASP A 98 17.64 3.47 -1.00
N THR A 99 17.17 3.09 -2.19
CA THR A 99 17.03 1.66 -2.53
C THR A 99 18.37 0.92 -2.38
N ALA A 100 19.47 1.61 -2.11
CA ALA A 100 20.77 1.06 -1.75
C ALA A 100 20.96 0.83 -0.23
N ASP A 101 20.21 1.46 0.67
CA ASP A 101 20.36 1.28 2.13
C ASP A 101 19.27 0.36 2.72
N LEU A 102 18.24 0.01 1.94
CA LEU A 102 17.48 -1.24 2.16
C LEU A 102 18.32 -2.49 1.82
N ALA A 103 19.47 -2.34 1.17
CA ALA A 103 20.39 -3.46 0.90
C ALA A 103 21.15 -3.92 2.16
N ASP A 104 21.06 -3.19 3.28
CA ASP A 104 21.56 -3.64 4.59
C ASP A 104 20.43 -4.18 5.50
N SER A 105 19.22 -4.37 4.95
CA SER A 105 18.18 -5.19 5.56
C SER A 105 18.56 -6.66 5.38
N ALA A 106 19.06 -7.28 6.44
CA ALA A 106 19.64 -8.62 6.41
C ALA A 106 18.80 -9.68 5.65
N ASN A 107 19.39 -10.23 4.59
CA ASN A 107 19.19 -11.59 4.04
C ASN A 107 17.87 -11.96 3.34
N LEU A 108 17.01 -11.04 2.91
CA LEU A 108 15.89 -11.43 2.02
C LEU A 108 16.31 -11.65 0.55
N GLU A 109 17.45 -11.09 0.13
CA GLU A 109 18.02 -11.33 -1.21
C GLU A 109 18.79 -12.65 -1.32
N ASN A 110 19.17 -13.26 -0.19
CA ASN A 110 19.90 -14.53 -0.10
C ASN A 110 19.14 -15.54 0.76
N LEU A 111 17.90 -15.82 0.38
CA LEU A 111 17.13 -16.88 1.02
C LEU A 111 17.80 -18.24 0.76
N PRO A 112 17.93 -19.11 1.79
CA PRO A 112 18.40 -20.47 1.62
C PRO A 112 17.63 -21.24 0.53
N ALA A 113 18.31 -22.16 -0.14
CA ALA A 113 17.67 -23.00 -1.14
C ALA A 113 16.55 -23.85 -0.54
N VAL A 114 15.42 -23.94 -1.24
CA VAL A 114 14.27 -24.77 -0.85
C VAL A 114 14.62 -26.26 -1.04
N VAL A 115 14.43 -27.06 0.01
CA VAL A 115 14.66 -28.53 -0.02
C VAL A 115 13.38 -29.34 0.20
N GLY A 116 12.34 -28.71 0.74
CA GLY A 116 11.04 -29.34 0.95
C GLY A 116 9.91 -28.31 0.87
N GLU A 117 8.74 -28.80 0.46
CA GLU A 117 7.54 -27.98 0.31
C GLU A 117 6.33 -28.75 0.82
N THR A 118 5.50 -28.11 1.64
CA THR A 118 4.22 -28.67 2.09
C THR A 118 3.09 -27.70 1.78
N PRO A 119 2.05 -28.11 1.04
CA PRO A 119 0.91 -27.24 0.75
C PRO A 119 0.08 -26.99 2.01
N GLY A 120 -0.54 -25.81 2.07
CA GLY A 120 -1.56 -25.48 3.06
C GLY A 120 -2.51 -24.41 2.51
N ILE A 121 -3.51 -24.04 3.30
CA ILE A 121 -4.41 -22.94 2.95
C ILE A 121 -4.61 -21.98 4.13
N LEU A 122 -4.58 -20.67 3.85
CA LEU A 122 -5.17 -19.67 4.72
C LEU A 122 -6.67 -19.58 4.40
N ARG A 123 -7.49 -20.23 5.24
CA ARG A 123 -8.94 -20.31 5.01
C ARG A 123 -9.61 -18.95 5.13
N VAL A 124 -9.23 -18.16 6.14
CA VAL A 124 -9.74 -16.80 6.34
C VAL A 124 -8.64 -15.89 6.92
N GLY A 125 -8.27 -14.85 6.17
CA GLY A 125 -7.47 -13.73 6.67
C GLY A 125 -8.34 -12.49 6.80
N THR A 126 -8.31 -11.80 7.95
CA THR A 126 -9.01 -10.53 8.14
C THR A 126 -8.06 -9.45 8.63
N PHE A 127 -8.19 -8.24 8.08
CA PHE A 127 -7.54 -7.04 8.59
C PHE A 127 -8.62 -6.00 8.93
N ARG A 128 -8.64 -5.52 10.17
CA ARG A 128 -9.61 -4.52 10.61
C ARG A 128 -8.90 -3.37 11.32
N ALA A 129 -9.36 -2.16 11.07
CA ALA A 129 -8.91 -0.99 11.79
C ALA A 129 -10.02 0.07 11.86
N HIS A 130 -10.51 0.35 13.08
CA HIS A 130 -11.65 1.25 13.31
C HIS A 130 -11.47 2.17 14.53
N PRO A 131 -10.72 3.27 14.43
CA PRO A 131 -9.94 3.73 13.28
C PRO A 131 -8.45 3.36 13.36
N LEU A 132 -7.79 3.31 12.20
CA LEU A 132 -6.35 3.50 12.04
C LEU A 132 -6.09 5.00 11.83
N THR A 133 -5.22 5.63 12.60
CA THR A 133 -4.89 7.06 12.40
C THR A 133 -3.64 7.19 11.56
N VAL A 134 -3.71 7.83 10.40
CA VAL A 134 -2.56 8.08 9.50
C VAL A 134 -2.44 9.58 9.25
N ALA A 135 -1.33 10.19 9.66
CA ALA A 135 -1.12 11.65 9.57
C ALA A 135 -2.32 12.46 10.12
N ASP A 136 -2.78 12.08 11.32
CA ASP A 136 -3.96 12.62 12.01
C ASP A 136 -5.30 12.43 11.27
N VAL A 137 -5.36 11.59 10.25
CA VAL A 137 -6.60 11.20 9.58
C VAL A 137 -7.05 9.85 10.11
N ALA A 138 -8.26 9.79 10.67
CA ALA A 138 -8.90 8.54 11.04
C ALA A 138 -9.37 7.81 9.78
N ILE A 139 -8.82 6.63 9.53
CA ILE A 139 -9.11 5.75 8.40
C ILE A 139 -9.71 4.47 8.93
N ASP A 140 -10.87 4.09 8.40
CA ASP A 140 -11.46 2.78 8.59
C ASP A 140 -10.96 1.84 7.49
N VAL A 141 -10.42 0.69 7.89
CA VAL A 141 -10.01 -0.37 6.97
C VAL A 141 -10.69 -1.66 7.37
N ASP A 142 -11.35 -2.32 6.42
CA ASP A 142 -11.87 -3.67 6.57
C ASP A 142 -11.46 -4.47 5.33
N ALA A 143 -10.67 -5.51 5.53
CA ALA A 143 -10.25 -6.42 4.47
C ALA A 143 -10.46 -7.87 4.90
N GLU A 144 -10.89 -8.70 3.96
CA GLU A 144 -11.01 -10.14 4.14
C GLU A 144 -10.49 -10.84 2.90
N VAL A 145 -9.75 -11.92 3.12
CA VAL A 145 -9.31 -12.86 2.09
C VAL A 145 -9.70 -14.28 2.53
N ARG A 146 -10.16 -15.09 1.59
CA ARG A 146 -10.55 -16.48 1.82
C ARG A 146 -9.83 -17.41 0.87
N ASP A 147 -9.53 -18.58 1.41
CA ASP A 147 -8.98 -19.71 0.66
C ASP A 147 -7.67 -19.37 -0.07
N LEU A 148 -6.82 -18.54 0.56
CA LEU A 148 -5.51 -18.16 0.03
C LEU A 148 -4.55 -19.36 0.12
N PRO A 149 -4.10 -19.95 -1.00
CA PRO A 149 -3.17 -21.06 -0.96
C PRO A 149 -1.83 -20.58 -0.40
N ILE A 150 -1.26 -21.37 0.51
CA ILE A 150 0.06 -21.12 1.08
C ILE A 150 0.94 -22.35 0.88
N ARG A 151 2.24 -22.13 0.97
CA ARG A 151 3.24 -23.19 0.93
C ARG A 151 4.19 -23.02 2.10
N TRP A 152 4.32 -24.06 2.90
CA TRP A 152 5.38 -24.19 3.87
C TRP A 152 6.66 -24.58 3.15
N ILE A 153 7.73 -23.87 3.46
CA ILE A 153 9.06 -24.05 2.88
C ILE A 153 9.96 -24.66 3.94
N ASP A 154 10.59 -25.79 3.63
CA ASP A 154 11.74 -26.30 4.37
C ASP A 154 13.00 -25.91 3.59
N ALA A 155 13.88 -25.13 4.23
CA ALA A 155 15.08 -24.59 3.63
C ALA A 155 16.33 -25.43 3.94
N ALA A 156 17.34 -25.35 3.09
CA ALA A 156 18.56 -26.17 3.14
C ALA A 156 19.38 -25.98 4.42
N ASP A 157 19.25 -24.82 5.07
CA ASP A 157 19.90 -24.50 6.35
C ASP A 157 19.12 -25.01 7.57
N GLY A 158 18.01 -25.71 7.35
CA GLY A 158 17.12 -26.22 8.40
C GLY A 158 16.12 -25.19 8.91
N SER A 159 16.01 -24.03 8.26
CA SER A 159 14.93 -23.07 8.53
C SER A 159 13.61 -23.46 7.87
N VAL A 160 12.53 -22.92 8.40
CA VAL A 160 11.18 -23.04 7.86
C VAL A 160 10.65 -21.68 7.45
N GLY A 161 9.82 -21.63 6.42
CA GLY A 161 9.20 -20.41 5.93
C GLY A 161 7.77 -20.64 5.45
N VAL A 162 7.08 -19.55 5.14
CA VAL A 162 5.75 -19.59 4.53
C VAL A 162 5.68 -18.65 3.34
N GLU A 163 5.09 -19.11 2.25
CA GLU A 163 4.90 -18.36 1.01
C GLU A 163 3.42 -18.35 0.64
N PRO A 164 2.80 -17.18 0.41
CA PRO A 164 1.50 -17.10 -0.24
C PRO A 164 1.65 -17.43 -1.73
N LEU A 165 0.86 -18.39 -2.22
CA LEU A 165 0.87 -18.77 -3.62
C LEU A 165 -0.18 -17.99 -4.43
N PRO A 166 0.10 -17.69 -5.70
CA PRO A 166 -0.90 -17.16 -6.62
C PRO A 166 -2.15 -18.04 -6.71
N PRO A 167 -3.37 -17.48 -6.68
CA PRO A 167 -4.59 -18.23 -6.99
C PRO A 167 -4.53 -18.84 -8.39
N THR A 168 -5.17 -19.99 -8.52
CA THR A 168 -5.31 -20.72 -9.79
C THR A 168 -6.79 -21.02 -10.03
N GLU A 169 -7.17 -21.45 -11.24
CA GLU A 169 -8.55 -21.87 -11.50
C GLU A 169 -9.00 -23.02 -10.58
N ALA A 170 -8.06 -23.85 -10.11
CA ALA A 170 -8.33 -24.96 -9.19
C ALA A 170 -8.41 -24.53 -7.71
N ALA A 171 -7.89 -23.35 -7.37
CA ALA A 171 -7.87 -22.79 -6.03
C ALA A 171 -8.12 -21.27 -6.11
N PRO A 172 -9.39 -20.85 -6.34
CA PRO A 172 -9.75 -19.45 -6.44
C PRO A 172 -9.68 -18.77 -5.08
N VAL A 173 -9.27 -17.51 -5.08
CA VAL A 173 -9.21 -16.67 -3.88
C VAL A 173 -10.32 -15.65 -3.95
N THR A 174 -11.09 -15.53 -2.87
CA THR A 174 -12.17 -14.53 -2.78
C THR A 174 -11.92 -13.58 -1.63
N GLY A 175 -12.52 -12.40 -1.68
CA GLY A 175 -12.31 -11.42 -0.62
C GLY A 175 -12.85 -10.04 -0.95
N HIS A 176 -12.64 -9.12 -0.02
CA HIS A 176 -12.98 -7.71 -0.19
C HIS A 176 -12.00 -6.81 0.56
N LEU A 177 -11.95 -5.56 0.13
CA LEU A 177 -11.24 -4.47 0.79
C LEU A 177 -12.17 -3.26 0.81
N ARG A 178 -12.29 -2.61 1.96
CA ARG A 178 -12.98 -1.34 2.14
C ARG A 178 -12.10 -0.41 2.94
N ILE A 179 -11.79 0.74 2.35
CA ILE A 179 -11.08 1.83 3.01
C ILE A 179 -12.01 3.04 3.02
N SER A 180 -12.16 3.69 4.16
CA SER A 180 -13.03 4.86 4.33
C SER A 180 -12.37 5.89 5.23
N ALA A 181 -12.43 7.17 4.85
CA ALA A 181 -11.95 8.27 5.68
C ALA A 181 -12.92 9.45 5.60
N PRO A 182 -13.15 10.21 6.69
CA PRO A 182 -13.93 11.44 6.63
C PRO A 182 -13.30 12.40 5.62
N GLN A 183 -14.08 12.88 4.64
CA GLN A 183 -13.54 13.73 3.58
C GLN A 183 -12.88 14.99 4.14
N GLN A 184 -13.52 15.61 5.14
CA GLN A 184 -12.98 16.81 5.78
C GLN A 184 -11.64 16.57 6.48
N ALA A 185 -11.45 15.41 7.12
CA ALA A 185 -10.19 15.07 7.76
C ALA A 185 -9.04 14.95 6.73
N VAL A 186 -9.33 14.35 5.56
CA VAL A 186 -8.38 14.28 4.44
C VAL A 186 -8.06 15.67 3.89
N VAL A 187 -9.08 16.52 3.71
CA VAL A 187 -8.90 17.91 3.25
C VAL A 187 -8.08 18.73 4.26
N ASP A 188 -8.32 18.55 5.55
CA ASP A 188 -7.55 19.22 6.61
C ASP A 188 -6.10 18.76 6.64
N ALA A 189 -5.82 17.47 6.44
CA ALA A 189 -4.46 16.96 6.30
C ALA A 189 -3.75 17.58 5.09
N VAL A 190 -4.40 17.59 3.92
CA VAL A 190 -3.89 18.26 2.72
C VAL A 190 -3.66 19.75 2.97
N ARG A 191 -4.56 20.42 3.70
CA ARG A 191 -4.40 21.84 4.07
C ARG A 191 -3.18 22.05 4.95
N ARG A 192 -2.90 21.19 5.92
CA ARG A 192 -1.69 21.29 6.77
C ARG A 192 -0.42 21.19 5.93
N ILE A 193 -0.33 20.17 5.07
CA ILE A 193 0.79 19.96 4.14
C ILE A 193 0.95 21.18 3.21
N ALA A 194 -0.14 21.64 2.59
CA ALA A 194 -0.12 22.80 1.71
C ALA A 194 0.29 24.09 2.43
N THR A 195 -0.11 24.27 3.69
CA THR A 195 0.28 25.41 4.53
C THR A 195 1.78 25.40 4.79
N ALA A 196 2.34 24.24 5.17
CA ALA A 196 3.77 24.09 5.42
C ALA A 196 4.59 24.37 4.14
N GLN A 197 4.15 23.83 3.00
CA GLN A 197 4.81 24.06 1.71
C GLN A 197 4.71 25.52 1.25
N ALA A 198 3.56 26.17 1.44
CA ALA A 198 3.41 27.59 1.14
C ALA A 198 4.34 28.46 2.00
N ALA A 199 4.44 28.16 3.31
CA ALA A 199 5.31 28.88 4.23
C ALA A 199 6.79 28.75 3.84
N ALA A 200 7.23 27.57 3.41
CA ALA A 200 8.58 27.34 2.90
C ALA A 200 8.92 28.21 1.66
N GLN A 201 7.91 28.67 0.92
CA GLN A 201 8.05 29.56 -0.23
C GLN A 201 7.79 31.05 0.12
N GLY A 202 7.68 31.39 1.42
CA GLY A 202 7.40 32.75 1.89
C GLY A 202 5.96 33.22 1.64
N LEU A 203 5.03 32.28 1.47
CA LEU A 203 3.60 32.53 1.29
C LEU A 203 2.83 32.07 2.53
N THR A 204 1.71 32.72 2.81
CA THR A 204 0.73 32.28 3.81
C THR A 204 -0.50 31.74 3.09
N LEU A 205 -0.86 30.48 3.34
CA LEU A 205 -2.15 29.93 2.92
C LEU A 205 -3.24 30.45 3.86
N VAL A 206 -4.08 31.35 3.36
CA VAL A 206 -5.17 31.98 4.13
C VAL A 206 -6.42 31.10 4.10
N ARG A 207 -6.68 30.48 2.95
CA ARG A 207 -7.85 29.63 2.73
C ARG A 207 -7.50 28.57 1.71
N LEU A 208 -8.02 27.36 1.93
CA LEU A 208 -8.05 26.27 0.96
C LEU A 208 -9.43 25.62 1.08
N ASP A 209 -10.14 25.60 -0.02
CA ASP A 209 -11.39 24.87 -0.21
C ASP A 209 -11.12 23.75 -1.22
N VAL A 210 -11.53 22.53 -0.90
CA VAL A 210 -11.38 21.36 -1.78
C VAL A 210 -12.74 20.69 -1.89
N GLU A 211 -13.16 20.47 -3.13
CA GLU A 211 -14.36 19.76 -3.49
C GLU A 211 -13.95 18.49 -4.25
N LEU A 212 -14.44 17.35 -3.75
CA LEU A 212 -14.28 16.04 -4.37
C LEU A 212 -15.67 15.54 -4.74
N THR A 213 -15.84 15.08 -5.97
CA THR A 213 -17.14 14.61 -6.47
C THR A 213 -16.95 13.34 -7.26
N SER A 214 -17.78 12.34 -6.98
CA SER A 214 -17.83 11.11 -7.78
C SER A 214 -18.44 11.41 -9.14
N VAL A 215 -17.70 11.13 -10.21
CA VAL A 215 -18.19 11.29 -11.60
C VAL A 215 -18.69 9.95 -12.14
N GLY A 216 -18.11 8.85 -11.67
CA GLY A 216 -18.50 7.49 -12.01
C GLY A 216 -18.02 6.49 -10.97
N PRO A 217 -18.25 5.18 -11.17
CA PRO A 217 -17.92 4.17 -10.18
C PRO A 217 -16.43 4.05 -9.89
N ARG A 218 -15.55 4.53 -10.78
CA ARG A 218 -14.09 4.49 -10.60
C ARG A 218 -13.43 5.83 -10.84
N GLU A 219 -14.18 6.92 -10.77
CA GLU A 219 -13.69 8.24 -11.14
C GLU A 219 -14.18 9.31 -10.17
N VAL A 220 -13.24 10.11 -9.68
CA VAL A 220 -13.47 11.27 -8.82
C VAL A 220 -12.87 12.52 -9.47
N SER A 221 -13.67 13.59 -9.55
CA SER A 221 -13.19 14.92 -9.91
C SER A 221 -12.78 15.70 -8.67
N LEU A 222 -11.69 16.44 -8.79
CA LEU A 222 -11.16 17.35 -7.79
C LEU A 222 -11.26 18.79 -8.31
N ARG A 223 -11.77 19.68 -7.46
CA ARG A 223 -11.67 21.13 -7.63
C ARG A 223 -11.15 21.74 -6.34
N ALA A 224 -10.13 22.58 -6.42
CA ALA A 224 -9.59 23.26 -5.27
C ALA A 224 -9.41 24.76 -5.54
N GLU A 225 -9.72 25.56 -4.55
CA GLU A 225 -9.51 27.01 -4.56
C GLU A 225 -8.72 27.42 -3.33
N ALA A 226 -7.65 28.18 -3.54
CA ALA A 226 -6.75 28.60 -2.49
C ALA A 226 -6.56 30.11 -2.50
N LYS A 227 -6.53 30.72 -1.31
CA LYS A 227 -6.15 32.12 -1.12
C LYS A 227 -4.78 32.17 -0.47
N LEU A 228 -3.83 32.77 -1.18
CA LEU A 228 -2.44 32.92 -0.77
C LEU A 228 -2.16 34.39 -0.46
N ARG A 229 -1.27 34.64 0.50
CA ARG A 229 -0.84 35.98 0.90
C ARG A 229 0.68 36.06 1.00
N ARG A 230 1.26 37.17 0.55
CA ARG A 230 2.67 37.56 0.78
C ARG A 230 2.72 39.00 1.27
N GLY A 231 3.01 39.19 2.56
CA GLY A 231 2.88 40.51 3.19
C GLY A 231 1.45 41.05 3.07
N ILE A 232 1.27 42.20 2.44
CA ILE A 232 -0.04 42.82 2.18
C ILE A 232 -0.71 42.33 0.88
N LEU A 233 0.02 41.63 0.02
CA LEU A 233 -0.49 41.18 -1.28
C LEU A 233 -1.22 39.85 -1.10
N SER A 234 -2.43 39.75 -1.64
CA SER A 234 -3.20 38.50 -1.68
C SER A 234 -3.56 38.11 -3.11
N ALA A 235 -3.66 36.81 -3.35
CA ALA A 235 -3.94 36.24 -4.65
C ALA A 235 -4.67 34.91 -4.49
N SER A 236 -5.51 34.59 -5.47
CA SER A 236 -6.20 33.31 -5.54
C SER A 236 -5.49 32.36 -6.50
N ALA A 237 -5.41 31.09 -6.13
CA ALA A 237 -5.01 29.99 -6.99
C ALA A 237 -6.17 29.01 -7.11
N HIS A 238 -6.30 28.36 -8.24
CA HIS A 238 -7.27 27.30 -8.47
C HIS A 238 -6.57 26.08 -9.04
N ALA A 239 -7.07 24.91 -8.68
CA ALA A 239 -6.65 23.63 -9.24
C ALA A 239 -7.87 22.78 -9.63
N THR A 240 -7.74 22.03 -10.70
CA THR A 240 -8.71 21.00 -11.10
C THR A 240 -7.96 19.72 -11.43
N GLY A 241 -8.62 18.58 -11.32
CA GLY A 241 -8.09 17.31 -11.79
C GLY A 241 -9.14 16.22 -11.76
N ARG A 242 -8.85 15.09 -12.38
CA ARG A 242 -9.64 13.85 -12.31
C ARG A 242 -8.72 12.72 -11.91
N ALA A 243 -9.18 11.87 -11.00
CA ALA A 243 -8.52 10.64 -10.62
C ALA A 243 -9.41 9.46 -11.03
N SER A 244 -8.85 8.50 -11.76
CA SER A 244 -9.59 7.33 -12.25
C SER A 244 -8.80 6.05 -12.05
N VAL A 245 -9.48 4.96 -11.69
CA VAL A 245 -8.91 3.60 -11.64
C VAL A 245 -9.44 2.78 -12.81
N ASP A 246 -8.56 2.22 -13.64
CA ASP A 246 -8.97 1.39 -14.78
C ASP A 246 -9.16 -0.10 -14.41
N ASP A 247 -9.44 -0.95 -15.41
CA ASP A 247 -9.60 -2.40 -15.22
C ASP A 247 -8.29 -3.12 -14.89
N ALA A 248 -7.15 -2.52 -15.20
CA ALA A 248 -5.83 -3.03 -14.84
C ALA A 248 -5.40 -2.55 -13.44
N LEU A 249 -6.30 -1.92 -12.67
CA LEU A 249 -6.04 -1.32 -11.35
C LEU A 249 -4.98 -0.22 -11.39
N VAL A 250 -4.87 0.46 -12.52
CA VAL A 250 -3.95 1.58 -12.67
C VAL A 250 -4.69 2.86 -12.30
N LEU A 251 -4.23 3.51 -11.22
CA LEU A 251 -4.68 4.84 -10.84
C LEU A 251 -4.01 5.88 -11.74
N ARG A 252 -4.82 6.66 -12.45
CA ARG A 252 -4.39 7.74 -13.33
C ARG A 252 -4.96 9.07 -12.88
N PHE A 253 -4.16 10.11 -13.06
CA PHE A 253 -4.57 11.49 -12.88
C PHE A 253 -4.64 12.18 -14.24
N ALA A 254 -5.79 12.77 -14.56
CA ALA A 254 -6.05 13.45 -15.82
C ALA A 254 -6.54 14.89 -15.59
N ASP A 255 -6.49 15.71 -16.63
CA ASP A 255 -6.98 17.10 -16.66
C ASP A 255 -6.49 17.96 -15.50
N VAL A 256 -5.26 17.70 -15.06
CA VAL A 256 -4.66 18.42 -13.94
C VAL A 256 -4.29 19.83 -14.40
N SER A 257 -5.02 20.80 -13.88
CA SER A 257 -4.80 22.22 -14.14
C SER A 257 -4.50 22.95 -12.84
N LEU A 258 -3.58 23.90 -12.91
CA LEU A 258 -3.20 24.75 -11.79
C LEU A 258 -2.98 26.16 -12.32
N GLY A 259 -3.70 27.13 -11.77
CA GLY A 259 -3.71 28.50 -12.29
C GLY A 259 -3.92 29.55 -11.20
N SER A 260 -3.62 30.80 -11.56
CA SER A 260 -3.92 31.98 -10.76
C SER A 260 -4.19 33.15 -11.69
N ALA A 261 -5.14 34.01 -11.33
CA ALA A 261 -5.39 35.26 -12.04
C ALA A 261 -4.32 36.34 -11.72
N ASN A 262 -3.47 36.12 -10.70
CA ASN A 262 -2.39 37.03 -10.36
C ASN A 262 -1.09 36.59 -11.06
N PRO A 263 -0.43 37.45 -11.85
CA PRO A 263 0.75 37.07 -12.64
C PRO A 263 1.95 36.65 -11.79
N ILE A 264 2.12 37.21 -10.58
CA ILE A 264 3.22 36.83 -9.67
C ILE A 264 3.01 35.41 -9.16
N VAL A 265 1.79 35.10 -8.70
CA VAL A 265 1.45 33.75 -8.23
C VAL A 265 1.43 32.77 -9.39
N ALA A 266 0.95 33.16 -10.57
CA ALA A 266 1.02 32.33 -11.77
C ALA A 266 2.47 31.95 -12.12
N GLY A 267 3.43 32.86 -11.94
CA GLY A 267 4.86 32.58 -12.09
C GLY A 267 5.39 31.55 -11.08
N LEU A 268 5.05 31.68 -9.80
CA LEU A 268 5.42 30.70 -8.76
C LEU A 268 4.77 29.32 -9.02
N LEU A 269 3.50 29.31 -9.42
CA LEU A 269 2.76 28.10 -9.76
C LEU A 269 3.30 27.44 -11.04
N ALA A 270 4.03 28.14 -11.90
CA ALA A 270 4.62 27.52 -13.09
C ALA A 270 5.65 26.44 -12.71
N VAL A 271 6.45 26.67 -11.67
CA VAL A 271 7.39 25.66 -11.13
C VAL A 271 6.63 24.50 -10.48
N ALA A 272 5.61 24.81 -9.69
CA ALA A 272 4.75 23.78 -9.08
C ALA A 272 4.03 22.93 -10.12
N ARG A 273 3.59 23.52 -11.24
CA ARG A 273 2.93 22.83 -12.34
C ARG A 273 3.84 21.77 -12.98
N GLY A 274 5.14 22.02 -13.06
CA GLY A 274 6.13 21.04 -13.50
C GLY A 274 6.15 19.81 -12.59
N ARG A 275 6.29 20.03 -11.28
CA ARG A 275 6.31 18.95 -10.27
C ARG A 275 4.98 18.19 -10.19
N VAL A 276 3.86 18.91 -10.25
CA VAL A 276 2.53 18.29 -10.28
C VAL A 276 2.40 17.40 -11.51
N ARG A 277 2.77 17.88 -12.69
CA ARG A 277 2.75 17.06 -13.91
C ARG A 277 3.67 15.86 -13.82
N GLU A 278 4.85 16.00 -13.24
CA GLU A 278 5.78 14.89 -13.05
C GLU A 278 5.19 13.83 -12.10
N ALA A 279 4.64 14.27 -10.97
CA ALA A 279 3.99 13.40 -9.99
C ALA A 279 2.72 12.74 -10.53
N THR A 280 1.96 13.42 -11.40
CA THR A 280 0.72 12.90 -11.98
C THR A 280 0.91 12.19 -13.32
N ALA A 281 2.10 12.26 -13.94
CA ALA A 281 2.40 11.61 -15.21
C ALA A 281 2.66 10.10 -15.05
N ARG A 282 3.12 9.67 -13.88
CA ARG A 282 3.37 8.26 -13.63
C ARG A 282 2.08 7.58 -13.17
N PRO A 283 1.55 6.61 -13.92
CA PRO A 283 0.46 5.78 -13.42
C PRO A 283 0.91 5.07 -12.14
N ILE A 284 0.02 4.97 -11.16
CA ILE A 284 0.26 4.17 -9.96
C ILE A 284 -0.39 2.81 -10.21
N ASP A 285 0.43 1.77 -10.31
CA ASP A 285 -0.04 0.40 -10.45
C ASP A 285 -0.47 -0.11 -9.07
N LEU A 286 -1.78 -0.20 -8.84
CA LEU A 286 -2.31 -0.74 -7.59
C LEU A 286 -2.23 -2.29 -7.57
N ALA A 287 -2.03 -2.94 -8.71
CA ALA A 287 -1.87 -4.38 -8.80
C ALA A 287 -0.50 -4.84 -8.29
N GLU A 288 0.55 -4.01 -8.41
CA GLU A 288 1.87 -4.28 -7.81
C GLU A 288 1.81 -4.36 -6.28
N GLN A 289 0.81 -3.72 -5.66
CA GLN A 289 0.58 -3.75 -4.22
C GLN A 289 -0.27 -4.95 -3.76
N LEU A 290 -0.77 -5.76 -4.70
CA LEU A 290 -1.52 -6.97 -4.38
C LEU A 290 -0.58 -8.16 -4.24
N PRO A 291 -0.91 -9.13 -3.37
CA PRO A 291 -0.20 -10.40 -3.35
C PRO A 291 -0.20 -11.03 -4.76
N PRO A 292 0.92 -11.62 -5.20
CA PRO A 292 1.03 -12.22 -6.53
C PRO A 292 -0.17 -13.09 -6.88
N GLY A 293 -0.80 -12.81 -8.03
CA GLY A 293 -1.91 -13.59 -8.56
C GLY A 293 -3.30 -13.21 -8.04
N VAL A 294 -3.43 -12.47 -6.94
CA VAL A 294 -4.72 -11.95 -6.49
C VAL A 294 -5.26 -10.99 -7.55
N ARG A 295 -6.49 -11.23 -8.04
CA ARG A 295 -7.15 -10.37 -9.02
C ARG A 295 -8.30 -9.64 -8.36
N VAL A 296 -8.49 -8.39 -8.78
CA VAL A 296 -9.64 -7.57 -8.35
C VAL A 296 -10.70 -7.64 -9.45
N SER A 297 -11.90 -8.09 -9.09
CA SER A 297 -13.06 -8.16 -10.00
C SER A 297 -13.85 -6.87 -10.07
N GLY A 298 -13.73 -6.01 -9.07
CA GLY A 298 -14.43 -4.73 -9.06
C GLY A 298 -13.79 -3.75 -8.10
N VAL A 299 -13.67 -2.50 -8.57
CA VAL A 299 -13.26 -1.34 -7.77
C VAL A 299 -14.39 -0.32 -7.81
N GLN A 300 -14.66 0.29 -6.66
CA GLN A 300 -15.57 1.41 -6.49
C GLN A 300 -14.88 2.53 -5.72
N LEU A 301 -15.00 3.76 -6.22
CA LEU A 301 -14.51 4.97 -5.60
C LEU A 301 -15.68 5.94 -5.40
N GLU A 302 -15.92 6.34 -4.16
CA GLU A 302 -17.00 7.24 -3.78
C GLU A 302 -16.44 8.43 -2.99
N ALA A 303 -16.79 9.63 -3.41
CA ALA A 303 -16.58 10.87 -2.69
C ALA A 303 -17.94 11.45 -2.25
N GLY A 304 -18.13 11.55 -0.94
CA GLY A 304 -19.28 12.15 -0.26
C GLY A 304 -18.86 12.74 1.10
N GLU A 305 -19.63 12.52 2.17
CA GLU A 305 -19.15 12.88 3.53
C GLU A 305 -17.89 12.10 3.91
N HIS A 306 -17.77 10.88 3.38
CA HIS A 306 -16.59 10.03 3.47
C HIS A 306 -16.03 9.80 2.06
N LEU A 307 -14.71 9.73 1.97
CA LEU A 307 -14.02 9.16 0.82
C LEU A 307 -13.93 7.64 1.04
N ARG A 308 -14.48 6.86 0.12
CA ARG A 308 -14.54 5.40 0.22
C ARG A 308 -13.93 4.76 -1.02
N LEU A 309 -13.01 3.84 -0.79
CA LEU A 309 -12.52 2.88 -1.79
C LEU A 309 -13.04 1.50 -1.40
N SER A 310 -13.61 0.77 -2.34
CA SER A 310 -14.04 -0.61 -2.15
C SER A 310 -13.55 -1.49 -3.30
N ALA A 311 -13.03 -2.67 -2.98
CA ALA A 311 -12.57 -3.64 -3.95
C ALA A 311 -13.08 -5.05 -3.62
N ARG A 312 -13.31 -5.87 -4.65
CA ARG A 312 -13.65 -7.29 -4.53
C ARG A 312 -12.58 -8.14 -5.19
N LEU A 313 -12.18 -9.22 -4.53
CA LEU A 313 -11.19 -10.18 -4.99
C LEU A 313 -11.88 -11.42 -5.55
N SER A 314 -11.33 -11.98 -6.62
CA SER A 314 -11.82 -13.20 -7.30
C SER A 314 -10.71 -13.96 -8.01
#